data_AF-A0A920G308-F1
#
_entry.id   AF-A0A920G308-F1
#
_cell.length_a   1.000
_cell.length_b   1.000
_cell.length_c   1.000
_cell.angle_alpha   90.00
_cell.angle_beta   90.00
_cell.angle_gamma   90.00
#
_symmetry.space_group_name_H-M   'P 1'
#
loop_
_entity.id
_entity.type
_entity.pdbx_description
1 polymer ?
#
loop_
_entity_poly.entity_id
_entity_poly.type
_entity_poly.pdbx_seq_one_letter_code
_entity_poly.pdbx_strand_id
1 'polypeptide(L)'
;MTASDYVWSWNRALHPMTGNEYSYMLFPVVNAEAYLKGEITDFSEVGVKALNETTLEVTLNAPTPYFIQLMDHYSTFAVHPETLLQFGEMTDRYTPWTRVGNMVSNGAFTLTEWSLNRRIIVEKSEHYWDRDKVSLNAVIFYPMENVVSEERMFRVEQLHYTQVVRSTRSPVPRHARYPMYKRHIWAPTTT
;
A
#
# COMPACT_ATOMS: atom_id res chain seq x y z
N MET A 1 5.25 15.62 -4.75
CA MET A 1 5.96 14.33 -4.75
C MET A 1 7.30 14.52 -5.45
N THR A 2 8.37 14.41 -4.69
CA THR A 2 9.76 14.60 -5.12
C THR A 2 10.62 13.43 -4.62
N ALA A 3 11.85 13.30 -5.11
CA ALA A 3 12.80 12.32 -4.58
C ALA A 3 13.08 12.53 -3.07
N SER A 4 13.02 13.77 -2.58
CA SER A 4 13.18 14.09 -1.15
C SER A 4 12.08 13.48 -0.28
N ASP A 5 10.84 13.37 -0.80
CA ASP A 5 9.74 12.72 -0.09
C ASP A 5 10.04 11.23 0.15
N TYR A 6 10.69 10.56 -0.80
CA TYR A 6 11.14 9.18 -0.66
C TYR A 6 12.26 9.03 0.37
N VAL A 7 13.29 9.89 0.30
CA VAL A 7 14.39 9.90 1.29
C VAL A 7 13.84 10.08 2.70
N TRP A 8 12.96 11.06 2.89
CA TRP A 8 12.33 11.32 4.19
C TRP A 8 11.47 10.13 4.66
N SER A 9 10.68 9.55 3.76
CA SER A 9 9.79 8.43 4.08
C SER A 9 10.58 7.17 4.44
N TRP A 10 11.71 6.92 3.79
CA TRP A 10 12.58 5.78 4.09
C TRP A 10 13.35 6.00 5.38
N ASN A 11 13.75 7.23 5.70
CA ASN A 11 14.25 7.58 7.02
C ASN A 11 13.23 7.21 8.09
N ARG A 12 12.01 7.72 7.96
CA ARG A 12 10.92 7.37 8.87
C ARG A 12 10.69 5.86 8.95
N ALA A 13 10.65 5.16 7.82
CA ALA A 13 10.38 3.72 7.76
C ALA A 13 11.48 2.87 8.42
N LEU A 14 12.72 3.35 8.43
CA LEU A 14 13.88 2.69 9.04
C LEU A 14 14.23 3.23 10.44
N HIS A 15 13.63 4.34 10.86
CA HIS A 15 13.93 4.93 12.15
C HIS A 15 13.53 3.99 13.30
N PRO A 16 14.43 3.65 14.25
CA PRO A 16 14.17 2.64 15.28
C PRO A 16 12.89 2.91 16.10
N MET A 17 12.61 4.18 16.39
CA MET A 17 11.42 4.60 17.15
C MET A 17 10.09 4.46 16.39
N THR A 18 10.10 4.38 15.06
CA THR A 18 8.85 4.22 14.28
C THR A 18 8.23 2.85 14.51
N GLY A 19 9.03 1.82 14.80
CA GLY A 19 8.55 0.46 15.04
C GLY A 19 7.85 -0.15 13.82
N ASN A 20 8.41 0.07 12.62
CA ASN A 20 7.87 -0.44 11.36
C ASN A 20 8.16 -1.94 11.19
N GLU A 21 7.10 -2.75 11.20
CA GLU A 21 7.17 -4.21 11.03
C GLU A 21 7.63 -4.64 9.63
N TYR A 22 7.52 -3.76 8.62
CA TYR A 22 7.95 -4.00 7.23
C TYR A 22 9.29 -3.35 6.88
N SER A 23 10.06 -2.86 7.86
CA SER A 23 11.37 -2.21 7.65
C SER A 23 12.35 -3.08 6.85
N TYR A 24 12.26 -4.40 7.00
CA TYR A 24 13.09 -5.37 6.27
C TYR A 24 12.96 -5.30 4.75
N MET A 25 11.87 -4.73 4.22
CA MET A 25 11.71 -4.50 2.77
C MET A 25 12.80 -3.57 2.21
N LEU A 26 13.42 -2.74 3.06
CA LEU A 26 14.48 -1.81 2.67
C LEU A 26 15.90 -2.31 3.00
N PHE A 27 16.06 -3.50 3.61
CA PHE A 27 17.39 -4.04 3.96
C PHE A 27 18.33 -4.33 2.78
N PRO A 28 17.86 -4.52 1.53
CA PRO A 28 18.78 -4.55 0.40
C PRO A 28 19.56 -3.24 0.19
N VAL A 29 19.07 -2.11 0.71
CA VAL A 29 19.74 -0.80 0.65
C VAL A 29 20.93 -0.76 1.61
N VAL A 30 22.05 -0.18 1.15
CA VAL A 30 23.26 -0.01 1.97
C VAL A 30 22.92 0.63 3.32
N ASN A 31 23.44 0.04 4.39
CA ASN A 31 23.32 0.52 5.77
C ASN A 31 21.90 0.62 6.36
N ALA A 32 20.85 0.23 5.61
CA ALA A 32 19.47 0.34 6.10
C ALA A 32 19.20 -0.52 7.34
N GLU A 33 19.67 -1.76 7.36
CA GLU A 33 19.52 -2.66 8.52
C GLU A 33 20.33 -2.18 9.73
N ALA A 34 21.58 -1.76 9.52
CA ALA A 34 22.44 -1.23 10.56
C ALA A 34 21.85 0.05 11.20
N TYR A 35 21.26 0.93 10.38
CA TYR A 35 20.56 2.12 10.87
C TYR A 35 19.35 1.77 11.74
N LEU A 36 18.50 0.83 11.31
CA LEU A 36 17.35 0.37 12.10
C LEU A 36 17.78 -0.26 13.43
N LYS A 37 18.91 -0.99 13.44
CA LYS A 37 19.47 -1.60 14.67
C LYS A 37 20.13 -0.58 15.61
N GLY A 38 20.31 0.67 15.16
CA GLY A 38 21.03 1.71 15.91
C GLY A 38 22.56 1.52 15.92
N GLU A 39 23.09 0.65 15.05
CA GLU A 39 24.53 0.50 14.83
C GLU A 39 25.10 1.72 14.08
N ILE A 40 24.27 2.30 13.20
CA ILE A 40 24.48 3.59 12.56
C ILE A 40 23.38 4.55 13.05
N THR A 41 23.74 5.77 13.40
CA THR A 41 22.79 6.79 13.90
C THR A 41 22.59 7.93 12.91
N ASP A 42 23.52 8.14 11.98
CA ASP A 42 23.36 9.11 10.90
C ASP A 42 22.66 8.48 9.70
N PHE A 43 21.44 8.93 9.40
CA PHE A 43 20.69 8.46 8.24
C PHE A 43 21.39 8.80 6.90
N SER A 44 22.29 9.79 6.88
CA SER A 44 23.03 10.16 5.66
C SER A 44 23.96 9.04 5.15
N GLU A 45 24.29 8.08 6.02
CA GLU A 45 25.05 6.88 5.69
C GLU A 45 24.21 5.79 5.01
N VAL A 46 22.87 5.88 5.06
CA VAL A 46 21.97 4.96 4.35
C VAL A 46 22.05 5.25 2.85
N GLY A 47 22.09 4.18 2.04
CA GLY A 47 22.27 4.23 0.58
C GLY A 47 21.07 4.77 -0.20
N VAL A 48 20.42 5.84 0.24
CA VAL A 48 19.31 6.50 -0.45
C VAL A 48 19.51 8.02 -0.48
N LYS A 49 19.53 8.61 -1.68
CA LYS A 49 19.80 10.05 -1.85
C LYS A 49 18.93 10.64 -2.95
N ALA A 50 18.44 11.85 -2.73
CA ALA A 50 17.82 12.66 -3.78
C ALA A 50 18.93 13.45 -4.49
N LEU A 51 19.21 13.13 -5.76
CA LEU A 51 20.18 13.89 -6.57
C LEU A 51 19.60 15.21 -7.06
N ASN A 52 18.28 15.25 -7.26
CA ASN A 52 17.46 16.42 -7.57
C ASN A 52 15.98 16.08 -7.30
N GLU A 53 15.05 16.99 -7.62
CA GLU A 53 13.62 16.83 -7.34
C GLU A 53 13.00 15.56 -7.91
N THR A 54 13.52 15.02 -9.03
CA THR A 54 12.92 13.88 -9.75
C THR A 54 13.86 12.68 -9.90
N THR A 55 15.03 12.69 -9.24
CA THR A 55 16.03 11.63 -9.36
C THR A 55 16.42 11.11 -7.99
N LEU A 56 16.03 9.86 -7.71
CA LEU A 56 16.42 9.11 -6.52
C LEU A 56 17.56 8.15 -6.88
N GLU A 57 18.68 8.26 -6.18
CA GLU A 57 19.78 7.30 -6.24
C GLU A 57 19.66 6.33 -5.06
N VAL A 58 19.77 5.04 -5.36
CA VAL A 58 19.77 3.99 -4.34
C VAL A 58 20.96 3.06 -4.54
N THR A 59 21.78 2.92 -3.51
CA THR A 59 22.92 2.01 -3.46
C THR A 59 22.54 0.77 -2.68
N LEU A 60 22.77 -0.40 -3.28
CA LEU A 60 22.41 -1.70 -2.71
C LEU A 60 23.63 -2.42 -2.13
N ASN A 61 23.41 -3.23 -1.10
CA ASN A 61 24.47 -4.04 -0.46
C ASN A 61 25.09 -5.06 -1.42
N ALA A 62 24.30 -5.56 -2.38
CA ALA A 62 24.69 -6.52 -3.39
C ALA A 62 23.72 -6.45 -4.59
N PRO A 63 24.08 -7.04 -5.75
CA PRO A 63 23.14 -7.18 -6.86
C PRO A 63 21.83 -7.83 -6.40
N THR A 64 20.73 -7.09 -6.51
CA THR A 64 19.39 -7.51 -6.03
C THR A 64 18.39 -7.40 -7.18
N PRO A 65 18.24 -8.44 -8.03
CA PRO A 65 17.41 -8.38 -9.24
C PRO A 65 15.92 -8.05 -8.99
N TYR A 66 15.42 -8.39 -7.80
CA TYR A 66 14.04 -8.14 -7.39
C TYR A 66 13.83 -6.76 -6.73
N PHE A 67 14.86 -5.91 -6.65
CA PHE A 67 14.77 -4.62 -5.96
C PHE A 67 13.66 -3.73 -6.53
N ILE A 68 13.51 -3.66 -7.85
CA ILE A 68 12.44 -2.90 -8.50
C ILE A 68 11.05 -3.44 -8.13
N GLN A 69 10.91 -4.75 -7.96
CA GLN A 69 9.65 -5.36 -7.53
C GLN A 69 9.31 -5.00 -6.07
N LEU A 70 10.32 -4.82 -5.20
CA LEU A 70 10.07 -4.35 -3.83
C LEU A 70 9.44 -2.95 -3.80
N MET A 71 9.75 -2.11 -4.79
CA MET A 71 9.21 -0.74 -4.89
C MET A 71 7.71 -0.70 -5.22
N ASP A 72 7.10 -1.85 -5.55
CA ASP A 72 5.65 -2.01 -5.70
C ASP A 72 4.95 -2.32 -4.36
N HIS A 73 5.71 -2.64 -3.31
CA HIS A 73 5.14 -2.91 -1.99
C HIS A 73 4.84 -1.60 -1.25
N TYR A 74 3.62 -1.49 -0.70
CA TYR A 74 3.10 -0.26 -0.07
C TYR A 74 3.96 0.27 1.09
N SER A 75 4.76 -0.59 1.73
CA SER A 75 5.68 -0.18 2.80
C SER A 75 6.87 0.67 2.31
N THR A 76 7.10 0.72 0.99
CA THR A 76 8.20 1.47 0.36
C THR A 76 7.72 2.79 -0.26
N PHE A 77 6.40 3.04 -0.27
CA PHE A 77 5.82 4.24 -0.83
C PHE A 77 6.17 5.47 0.01
N ALA A 78 6.38 6.59 -0.66
CA ALA A 78 6.55 7.87 0.00
C ALA A 78 5.22 8.37 0.61
N VAL A 79 5.31 8.95 1.80
CA VAL A 79 4.22 9.68 2.46
C VAL A 79 4.47 11.19 2.33
N HIS A 80 3.46 12.00 2.67
CA HIS A 80 3.56 13.46 2.64
C HIS A 80 4.08 14.01 3.98
N PRO A 81 5.36 14.46 4.08
CA PRO A 81 5.97 14.82 5.36
C PRO A 81 5.23 15.96 6.08
N GLU A 82 4.83 16.98 5.33
CA GLU A 82 4.20 18.20 5.86
C GLU A 82 2.88 17.89 6.57
N THR A 83 2.04 17.02 5.99
CA THR A 83 0.79 16.59 6.63
C THR A 83 1.07 15.81 7.90
N LEU A 84 2.08 14.94 7.90
CA LEU A 84 2.41 14.15 9.09
C LEU A 84 2.91 15.05 10.22
N LEU A 85 3.81 15.98 9.91
CA LEU A 85 4.43 16.91 10.86
C LEU A 85 3.44 17.94 11.44
N GLN A 86 2.30 18.16 10.79
CA GLN A 86 1.20 18.95 11.38
C GLN A 86 0.55 18.28 12.59
N PHE A 87 0.65 16.96 12.72
CA PHE A 87 -0.03 16.18 13.76
C PHE A 87 0.90 15.58 14.82
N GLY A 88 2.21 15.70 14.66
CA GLY A 88 3.21 15.17 15.60
C GLY A 88 4.60 15.06 14.99
N GLU A 89 5.50 14.37 15.68
CA GLU A 89 6.86 14.15 15.22
C GLU A 89 6.94 13.02 14.18
N MET A 90 8.07 12.93 13.44
CA MET A 90 8.28 11.94 12.38
C MET A 90 7.95 10.50 12.83
N THR A 91 8.29 10.15 14.06
CA THR A 91 8.17 8.79 14.61
C THR A 91 6.86 8.55 15.36
N ASP A 92 6.02 9.57 15.53
CA ASP A 92 4.76 9.41 16.25
C ASP A 92 3.80 8.52 15.45
N ARG A 93 3.46 7.38 16.05
CA ARG A 93 2.64 6.35 15.40
C ARG A 93 1.14 6.63 15.50
N TYR A 94 0.73 7.28 16.59
CA TYR A 94 -0.68 7.43 16.97
C TYR A 94 -1.14 8.87 16.78
N THR A 95 -1.11 9.35 15.54
CA THR A 95 -1.62 10.68 15.19
C THR A 95 -2.77 10.57 14.19
N PRO A 96 -3.66 11.57 14.08
CA PRO A 96 -4.81 11.50 13.20
C PRO A 96 -4.49 11.75 11.72
N TRP A 97 -3.21 11.74 11.31
CA TRP A 97 -2.79 12.07 9.93
C TRP A 97 -3.39 11.15 8.86
N THR A 98 -3.74 9.90 9.21
CA THR A 98 -4.41 8.94 8.30
C THR A 98 -5.93 9.01 8.31
N ARG A 99 -6.52 9.93 9.09
CA ARG A 99 -7.98 10.07 9.16
C ARG A 99 -8.52 10.78 7.91
N VAL A 100 -9.80 10.52 7.62
CA VAL A 100 -10.55 11.21 6.57
C VAL A 100 -10.43 12.72 6.76
N GLY A 101 -10.14 13.44 5.67
CA GLY A 101 -9.93 14.89 5.69
C GLY A 101 -8.50 15.34 6.04
N ASN A 102 -7.70 14.49 6.69
CA ASN A 102 -6.31 14.80 7.04
C ASN A 102 -5.31 14.18 6.05
N MET A 103 -5.57 12.95 5.62
CA MET A 103 -4.61 12.18 4.83
C MET A 103 -4.38 12.77 3.43
N VAL A 104 -3.11 13.00 3.10
CA VAL A 104 -2.66 13.34 1.74
C VAL A 104 -2.05 12.09 1.10
N SER A 105 -2.59 11.70 -0.06
CA SER A 105 -2.10 10.57 -0.86
C SER A 105 -1.83 11.00 -2.30
N ASN A 106 -1.01 10.22 -3.01
CA ASN A 106 -0.63 10.46 -4.42
C ASN A 106 -1.20 9.41 -5.39
N GLY A 107 -2.15 8.59 -4.95
CA GLY A 107 -2.72 7.48 -5.73
C GLY A 107 -3.92 7.87 -6.59
N ALA A 108 -4.45 6.89 -7.32
CA ALA A 108 -5.62 7.06 -8.20
C ALA A 108 -6.93 7.41 -7.47
N PHE A 109 -6.99 7.14 -6.16
CA PHE A 109 -8.16 7.42 -5.33
C PHE A 109 -7.76 8.12 -4.02
N THR A 110 -8.68 8.93 -3.51
CA THR A 110 -8.59 9.65 -2.24
C THR A 110 -9.61 9.09 -1.26
N LEU A 111 -9.22 8.95 0.01
CA LEU A 111 -10.10 8.47 1.08
C LEU A 111 -11.16 9.51 1.44
N THR A 112 -12.43 9.18 1.28
CA THR A 112 -13.57 10.08 1.56
C THR A 112 -14.44 9.62 2.71
N GLU A 113 -14.46 8.31 3.02
CA GLU A 113 -15.12 7.79 4.21
C GLU A 113 -14.34 6.63 4.82
N TRP A 114 -14.24 6.62 6.15
CA TRP A 114 -13.78 5.46 6.90
C TRP A 114 -14.68 5.25 8.12
N SER A 115 -15.69 4.41 7.95
CA SER A 115 -16.59 3.96 9.01
C SER A 115 -16.11 2.61 9.54
N LEU A 116 -15.55 2.59 10.75
CA LEU A 116 -14.99 1.39 11.36
C LEU A 116 -16.01 0.24 11.36
N ASN A 117 -15.57 -0.96 10.96
CA ASN A 117 -16.39 -2.18 10.84
C ASN A 117 -17.64 -2.05 9.93
N ARG A 118 -17.72 -1.00 9.10
CA ARG A 118 -18.86 -0.78 8.21
C ARG A 118 -18.45 -0.61 6.76
N ARG A 119 -17.62 0.38 6.43
CA ARG A 119 -17.14 0.61 5.06
C ARG A 119 -15.98 1.60 5.00
N ILE A 120 -15.21 1.48 3.92
CA ILE A 120 -14.26 2.50 3.45
C ILE A 120 -14.72 2.94 2.06
N ILE A 121 -14.77 4.25 1.81
CA ILE A 121 -15.06 4.80 0.49
C ILE A 121 -13.84 5.58 0.04
N VAL A 122 -13.42 5.31 -1.19
CA VAL A 122 -12.41 6.09 -1.89
C VAL A 122 -12.99 6.60 -3.21
N GLU A 123 -12.72 7.85 -3.55
CA GLU A 123 -13.20 8.50 -4.77
C GLU A 123 -12.04 8.83 -5.69
N LYS A 124 -12.30 8.88 -7.00
CA LYS A 124 -11.28 9.18 -8.01
C LYS A 124 -10.57 10.48 -7.67
N SER A 125 -9.24 10.42 -7.60
CA SER A 125 -8.42 11.58 -7.27
C SER A 125 -8.40 12.61 -8.40
N GLU A 126 -8.57 13.88 -8.05
CA GLU A 126 -8.42 15.01 -8.97
C GLU A 126 -6.95 15.31 -9.30
N HIS A 127 -6.02 14.87 -8.44
CA HIS A 127 -4.60 15.22 -8.51
C HIS A 127 -3.70 14.08 -9.00
N TYR A 128 -4.27 12.90 -9.30
CA TYR A 128 -3.49 11.77 -9.80
C TYR A 128 -3.01 12.04 -11.23
N TRP A 129 -1.72 11.79 -11.49
CA TRP A 129 -1.07 12.13 -12.76
C TRP A 129 -1.67 11.40 -13.97
N ASP A 130 -2.14 10.16 -13.80
CA ASP A 130 -2.75 9.34 -14.88
C ASP A 130 -4.27 9.20 -14.69
N ARG A 131 -4.92 10.22 -14.09
CA ARG A 131 -6.36 10.20 -13.76
C ARG A 131 -7.25 9.94 -14.97
N ASP A 132 -6.84 10.31 -16.17
CA ASP A 132 -7.65 10.16 -17.38
C ASP A 132 -7.80 8.68 -17.80
N LYS A 133 -6.87 7.80 -17.38
CA LYS A 133 -7.00 6.35 -17.55
C LYS A 133 -7.84 5.67 -16.47
N VAL A 134 -8.11 6.35 -15.36
CA VAL A 134 -8.92 5.81 -14.26
C VAL A 134 -10.41 5.89 -14.64
N SER A 135 -11.02 4.74 -14.94
CA SER A 135 -12.43 4.69 -15.37
C SER A 135 -13.44 4.64 -14.21
N LEU A 136 -13.01 4.21 -13.02
CA LEU A 136 -13.87 4.12 -11.84
C LEU A 136 -14.02 5.49 -11.18
N ASN A 137 -15.25 5.86 -10.81
CA ASN A 137 -15.52 7.10 -10.07
C ASN A 137 -15.26 6.95 -8.57
N ALA A 138 -15.57 5.77 -8.01
CA ALA A 138 -15.38 5.46 -6.60
C ALA A 138 -15.26 3.95 -6.40
N VAL A 139 -14.68 3.56 -5.27
CA VAL A 139 -14.64 2.17 -4.78
C VAL A 139 -15.13 2.16 -3.34
N ILE A 140 -16.06 1.26 -3.04
CA ILE A 140 -16.60 1.05 -1.70
C ILE A 140 -16.14 -0.32 -1.21
N PHE A 141 -15.38 -0.33 -0.13
CA PHE A 141 -14.92 -1.54 0.54
C PHE A 141 -15.81 -1.84 1.73
N TYR A 142 -16.36 -3.06 1.77
CA TYR A 142 -17.13 -3.56 2.90
C TYR A 142 -16.30 -4.61 3.65
N PRO A 143 -15.95 -4.37 4.94
CA PRO A 143 -15.28 -5.37 5.75
C PRO A 143 -16.30 -6.46 6.11
N MET A 144 -16.25 -7.59 5.41
CA MET A 144 -17.16 -8.72 5.60
C MET A 144 -16.40 -9.93 6.15
N GLU A 145 -16.74 -10.37 7.35
CA GLU A 145 -16.16 -11.59 7.95
C GLU A 145 -16.94 -12.84 7.54
N ASN A 146 -18.24 -12.70 7.32
CA ASN A 146 -19.10 -13.82 7.00
C ASN A 146 -19.21 -14.03 5.49
N VAL A 147 -18.51 -15.06 4.99
CA VAL A 147 -18.52 -15.46 3.58
C VAL A 147 -19.94 -15.82 3.07
N VAL A 148 -20.87 -16.23 3.95
CA VAL A 148 -22.30 -16.46 3.58
C VAL A 148 -22.98 -15.18 3.18
N SER A 149 -22.84 -14.15 4.00
CA SER A 149 -23.37 -12.83 3.74
C SER A 149 -22.73 -12.22 2.49
N GLU A 150 -21.40 -12.31 2.35
CA GLU A 150 -20.67 -11.79 1.19
C GLU A 150 -21.16 -12.40 -0.14
N GLU A 151 -21.27 -13.74 -0.22
CA GLU A 151 -21.77 -14.39 -1.45
C GLU A 151 -23.22 -13.99 -1.76
N ARG A 152 -24.07 -13.85 -0.73
CA ARG A 152 -25.46 -13.42 -0.93
C ARG A 152 -25.50 -12.01 -1.50
N MET A 153 -24.73 -11.09 -0.92
CA MET A 153 -24.63 -9.70 -1.39
C MET A 153 -24.10 -9.63 -2.83
N PHE A 154 -23.09 -10.43 -3.17
CA PHE A 154 -22.59 -10.51 -4.55
C PHE A 154 -23.67 -11.01 -5.53
N ARG A 155 -24.42 -12.06 -5.16
CA ARG A 155 -25.48 -12.64 -6.01
C ARG A 155 -26.65 -11.69 -6.25
N VAL A 156 -26.92 -10.77 -5.34
CA VAL A 156 -27.97 -9.75 -5.48
C VAL A 156 -27.40 -8.39 -5.91
N GLU A 157 -26.18 -8.37 -6.45
CA GLU A 157 -25.52 -7.18 -7.02
C GLU A 157 -25.29 -6.03 -6.00
N GLN A 158 -25.32 -6.34 -4.71
CA GLN A 158 -24.88 -5.41 -3.65
C GLN A 158 -23.34 -5.35 -3.56
N LEU A 159 -22.64 -6.37 -4.04
CA LEU A 159 -21.19 -6.37 -4.23
C LEU A 159 -20.85 -6.67 -5.69
N HIS A 160 -19.93 -5.90 -6.26
CA HIS A 160 -19.42 -6.13 -7.62
C HIS A 160 -18.24 -7.11 -7.65
N TYR A 161 -17.60 -7.36 -6.51
CA TYR A 161 -16.45 -8.26 -6.36
C TYR A 161 -16.54 -8.99 -5.02
N THR A 162 -16.10 -10.25 -4.99
CA THR A 162 -16.03 -11.08 -3.77
C THR A 162 -14.63 -11.66 -3.63
N GLN A 163 -14.13 -11.74 -2.39
CA GLN A 163 -12.82 -12.28 -2.06
C GLN A 163 -12.77 -13.80 -2.19
N VAL A 164 -13.88 -14.49 -1.89
CA VAL A 164 -13.90 -15.96 -1.81
C VAL A 164 -15.08 -16.55 -2.56
N VAL A 165 -14.80 -17.52 -3.41
CA VAL A 165 -15.82 -18.43 -3.96
C VAL A 165 -15.78 -19.72 -3.16
N ARG A 166 -16.89 -20.08 -2.51
CA ARG A 166 -16.98 -21.33 -1.75
C ARG A 166 -16.76 -22.55 -2.63
N SER A 167 -15.88 -23.44 -2.18
CA SER A 167 -15.51 -24.69 -2.85
C SER A 167 -16.71 -25.64 -3.05
N THR A 168 -17.64 -25.69 -2.08
CA THR A 168 -18.86 -26.51 -2.14
C THR A 168 -19.82 -26.12 -3.28
N ARG A 169 -19.56 -25.01 -3.96
CA ARG A 169 -20.33 -24.53 -5.11
C ARG A 169 -19.48 -24.34 -6.36
N SER A 170 -18.22 -24.82 -6.39
CA SER A 170 -17.49 -24.92 -7.66
C SER A 170 -18.27 -25.85 -8.58
N PRO A 171 -18.77 -25.38 -9.73
CA PRO A 171 -19.36 -26.27 -10.68
C PRO A 171 -18.24 -27.16 -11.22
N VAL A 172 -18.36 -28.48 -11.03
CA VAL A 172 -17.81 -29.44 -11.98
C VAL A 172 -18.21 -28.92 -13.37
N PRO A 173 -17.29 -28.77 -14.33
CA PRO A 173 -17.49 -27.90 -15.49
C PRO A 173 -18.66 -28.38 -16.35
N ARG A 174 -19.84 -27.77 -16.13
CA ARG A 174 -20.90 -27.73 -17.12
C ARG A 174 -20.74 -26.43 -17.88
N HIS A 175 -20.37 -26.59 -19.15
CA HIS A 175 -20.31 -25.52 -20.12
C HIS A 175 -21.63 -24.72 -20.09
N ALA A 176 -21.50 -23.40 -20.20
CA ALA A 176 -22.57 -22.38 -20.27
C ALA A 176 -23.14 -21.88 -18.93
N ARG A 177 -22.79 -20.63 -18.57
CA ARG A 177 -23.74 -19.50 -18.34
C ARG A 177 -23.19 -18.27 -17.62
N TYR A 178 -21.88 -18.08 -17.46
CA TYR A 178 -21.37 -16.82 -16.89
C TYR A 178 -20.03 -16.39 -17.55
N PRO A 179 -20.02 -15.39 -18.44
CA PRO A 179 -18.80 -14.94 -19.13
C PRO A 179 -17.80 -14.19 -18.22
N MET A 180 -18.14 -13.93 -16.96
CA MET A 180 -17.31 -13.18 -15.99
C MET A 180 -16.36 -14.03 -15.14
N TYR A 181 -16.37 -15.37 -15.26
CA TYR A 181 -15.45 -16.22 -14.49
C TYR A 181 -14.12 -16.43 -15.24
N LYS A 182 -13.20 -15.45 -15.15
CA LYS A 182 -11.77 -15.74 -15.35
C LYS A 182 -11.14 -16.07 -14.00
N ARG A 183 -10.90 -17.36 -13.75
CA ARG A 183 -10.09 -17.84 -12.61
C ARG A 183 -8.64 -17.38 -12.81
N HIS A 184 -8.14 -16.50 -11.95
CA HIS A 184 -6.72 -16.43 -11.62
C HIS A 184 -6.57 -17.05 -10.23
N ILE A 185 -6.32 -18.36 -10.19
CA ILE A 185 -5.96 -19.06 -8.96
C ILE A 185 -4.46 -18.86 -8.80
N TRP A 186 -4.06 -17.97 -7.90
CA TRP A 186 -2.69 -17.95 -7.38
C TRP A 186 -2.68 -18.87 -6.16
N ALA A 187 -2.13 -20.08 -6.32
CA ALA A 187 -1.92 -20.99 -5.21
C ALA A 187 -0.53 -20.70 -4.62
N PRO A 188 -0.40 -20.34 -3.33
CA PRO A 188 0.89 -20.39 -2.67
C PRO A 188 1.23 -21.85 -2.38
N THR A 189 2.24 -22.38 -3.08
CA THR A 189 2.89 -23.63 -2.68
C THR A 189 3.82 -23.35 -1.51
N THR A 190 3.44 -23.78 -0.32
CA THR A 190 4.33 -23.93 0.83
C THR A 190 5.03 -25.30 0.75
N THR A 191 6.35 -25.29 0.64
CA THR A 191 7.22 -26.35 1.21
C THR A 191 7.37 -26.14 2.70
#